data_AF-A0A1S0YRC6-F1
#
_entry.id   AF-A0A1S0YRC6-F1
#
_cell.length_a   1.000
_cell.length_b   1.000
_cell.length_c   1.000
_cell.angle_alpha   90.00
_cell.angle_beta   90.00
_cell.angle_gamma   90.00
#
_symmetry.space_group_name_H-M   'P 1'
#
loop_
_entity.id
_entity.type
_entity.pdbx_description
1 polymer ?
#
loop_
_entity_poly.entity_id
_entity_poly.type
_entity_poly.pdbx_seq_one_letter_code
_entity_poly.pdbx_strand_id
1 'polypeptide(L)'
;MTAPLQTDTPTRPALLNWKLGVGVGVVLCLLVASLAVGQYDILGTDDGWAMFQTTRVPRTIALVLAGAAMAMSGLIMQMLTQNRFVEPTTTGTTEWAGLGLLASYVFMPDASIIARMLLSVIFAFVGTMVFFAFLRKVTLRSSLIVPIVGIMLGAVVSSISTFWALQTDLLQSLGVWFAGSFTSVIAGQYEVLWVVLLVVIAVFFYADRLTAAGLGEDIATNIGLNYNRIVFVGTGLVAIAAGVVTVVVGNLPFLGLIVPNIVSMVRGDDLRSNLPWVCLLGIGIVTVCDLLGRTIIAPFEMPVSVILGVVGAVVFVALIVRQTRRG
;
A
#
# COMPACT_ATOMS: atom_id res chain seq x y z
N MET A 1 -1.98 -33.40 -47.00
CA MET A 1 -2.55 -33.36 -45.63
C MET A 1 -1.99 -32.13 -44.93
N THR A 2 -2.71 -31.02 -45.00
CA THR A 2 -2.40 -29.77 -44.29
C THR A 2 -2.99 -29.86 -42.89
N ALA A 3 -2.14 -29.88 -41.87
CA ALA A 3 -2.57 -29.86 -40.48
C ALA A 3 -3.41 -28.59 -40.22
N PRO A 4 -4.52 -28.68 -39.47
CA PRO A 4 -5.31 -27.50 -39.14
C PRO A 4 -4.50 -26.61 -38.19
N LEU A 5 -4.42 -25.33 -38.54
CA LEU A 5 -3.87 -24.28 -37.68
C LEU A 5 -4.64 -24.29 -36.36
N GLN A 6 -3.93 -24.54 -35.25
CA GLN A 6 -4.47 -24.38 -33.90
C GLN A 6 -4.99 -22.95 -33.76
N THR A 7 -6.30 -22.85 -33.54
CA THR A 7 -7.00 -21.59 -33.28
C THR A 7 -6.43 -20.93 -32.03
N ASP A 8 -6.07 -19.65 -32.16
CA ASP A 8 -5.55 -18.78 -31.10
C ASP A 8 -6.37 -18.87 -29.81
N THR A 9 -5.91 -19.67 -28.85
CA THR A 9 -6.31 -19.50 -27.45
C THR A 9 -5.71 -18.17 -26.98
N PRO A 10 -6.52 -17.21 -26.49
CA PRO A 10 -5.99 -15.94 -26.01
C PRO A 10 -4.95 -16.21 -24.91
N THR A 11 -3.72 -15.75 -25.13
CA THR A 11 -2.57 -15.96 -24.25
C THR A 11 -2.70 -15.23 -22.91
N ARG A 12 -3.68 -14.34 -22.77
CA ARG A 12 -3.96 -13.58 -21.54
C ARG A 12 -5.39 -13.86 -21.06
N PRO A 13 -5.60 -14.21 -19.78
CA PRO A 13 -6.94 -14.32 -19.23
C PRO A 13 -7.65 -12.97 -19.34
N ALA A 14 -8.93 -12.96 -19.74
CA ALA A 14 -9.71 -11.73 -19.87
C ALA A 14 -9.64 -10.90 -18.57
N LEU A 15 -9.35 -9.60 -18.72
CA LEU A 15 -9.25 -8.66 -17.60
C LEU A 15 -10.58 -8.56 -16.85
N LEU A 16 -11.70 -8.49 -17.58
CA LEU A 16 -13.05 -8.56 -17.03
C LEU A 16 -13.56 -10.00 -17.15
N ASN A 17 -13.73 -10.65 -16.00
CA ASN A 17 -14.40 -11.93 -15.88
C ASN A 17 -15.57 -11.76 -14.89
N TRP A 18 -16.63 -12.56 -15.03
CA TRP A 18 -17.74 -12.64 -14.07
C TRP A 18 -17.26 -12.70 -12.62
N LYS A 19 -16.19 -13.45 -12.33
CA LYS A 19 -15.61 -13.53 -10.98
C LYS A 19 -15.15 -12.17 -10.46
N LEU A 20 -14.57 -11.32 -11.32
CA LEU A 20 -14.18 -9.96 -10.97
C LEU A 20 -15.43 -9.12 -10.71
N GLY A 21 -16.48 -9.29 -11.51
CA GLY A 21 -17.78 -8.64 -11.30
C GLY A 21 -18.39 -8.97 -9.94
N VAL A 22 -18.34 -10.23 -9.51
CA VAL A 22 -18.77 -10.65 -8.17
C VAL A 22 -17.93 -9.96 -7.09
N GLY A 23 -16.61 -9.93 -7.24
CA GLY A 23 -15.72 -9.25 -6.30
C GLY A 23 -16.04 -7.76 -6.19
N VAL A 24 -16.30 -7.08 -7.33
CA VAL A 24 -16.72 -5.68 -7.36
C VAL A 24 -18.03 -5.50 -6.61
N GLY A 25 -19.01 -6.38 -6.83
CA GLY A 25 -20.28 -6.35 -6.10
C GLY A 25 -20.08 -6.47 -4.59
N VAL A 26 -19.23 -7.39 -4.12
CA VAL A 26 -18.92 -7.56 -2.69
C VAL A 26 -18.27 -6.30 -2.12
N VAL A 27 -17.28 -5.72 -2.80
CA VAL A 27 -16.62 -4.50 -2.32
C VAL A 27 -17.58 -3.31 -2.33
N LEU A 28 -18.44 -3.17 -3.34
CA LEU A 28 -19.47 -2.12 -3.33
C LEU A 28 -20.42 -2.26 -2.14
N CYS A 29 -20.85 -3.48 -1.80
CA CYS A 29 -21.65 -3.72 -0.60
C CYS A 29 -20.91 -3.30 0.68
N LEU A 30 -19.61 -3.59 0.79
CA LEU A 30 -18.78 -3.15 1.91
C LEU A 30 -18.64 -1.62 1.97
N LEU A 31 -18.49 -0.95 0.83
CA LEU A 31 -18.42 0.51 0.78
C LEU A 31 -19.75 1.18 1.16
N VAL A 32 -20.87 0.61 0.72
CA VAL A 32 -22.21 1.05 1.17
C VAL A 32 -22.35 0.84 2.68
N ALA A 33 -21.89 -0.29 3.22
CA ALA A 33 -21.85 -0.51 4.66
C ALA A 33 -20.96 0.53 5.39
N SER A 34 -19.78 0.87 4.84
CA SER A 34 -18.91 1.94 5.38
C SER A 34 -19.59 3.30 5.44
N LEU A 35 -20.42 3.64 4.45
CA LEU A 35 -21.19 4.88 4.44
C LEU A 35 -22.34 4.86 5.47
N ALA A 36 -22.95 3.70 5.70
CA ALA A 36 -24.05 3.52 6.65
C ALA A 36 -23.57 3.45 8.11
N VAL A 37 -22.40 2.87 8.36
CA VAL A 37 -21.86 2.64 9.71
C VAL A 37 -21.15 3.90 10.23
N GLY A 38 -21.69 4.48 11.29
CA GLY A 38 -21.09 5.58 12.03
C GLY A 38 -21.86 5.86 13.33
N GLN A 39 -21.18 6.40 14.33
CA GLN A 39 -21.78 6.67 15.65
C GLN A 39 -22.73 7.88 15.63
N TYR A 40 -22.45 8.86 14.76
CA TYR A 40 -23.31 10.03 14.59
C TYR A 40 -24.58 9.67 13.83
N ASP A 41 -25.75 9.96 14.40
CA ASP A 41 -27.03 9.79 13.70
C ASP A 41 -27.16 10.86 12.62
N ILE A 42 -27.15 10.42 11.36
CA ILE A 42 -27.24 11.28 10.18
C ILE A 42 -28.67 11.44 9.66
N LEU A 43 -29.63 10.66 10.17
CA LEU A 43 -31.03 10.69 9.74
C LEU A 43 -31.92 11.42 10.75
N GLY A 44 -31.54 11.41 12.03
CA GLY A 44 -32.28 12.04 13.11
C GLY A 44 -31.93 13.50 13.42
N THR A 45 -30.86 14.06 12.83
CA THR A 45 -30.41 15.44 13.12
C THR A 45 -30.42 16.33 11.90
N ASP A 46 -30.67 17.64 12.11
CA ASP A 46 -30.74 18.64 11.04
C ASP A 46 -29.42 18.83 10.29
N ASP A 47 -28.28 18.52 10.92
CA ASP A 47 -26.93 18.59 10.36
C ASP A 47 -26.40 17.23 9.85
N GLY A 48 -27.22 16.19 9.86
CA GLY A 48 -26.81 14.82 9.52
C GLY A 48 -26.23 14.70 8.11
N TRP A 49 -26.79 15.42 7.14
CA TRP A 49 -26.28 15.46 5.77
C TRP A 49 -24.91 16.15 5.66
N ALA A 50 -24.69 17.23 6.42
CA ALA A 50 -23.40 17.92 6.44
C ALA A 50 -22.29 17.05 7.06
N MET A 51 -22.62 16.31 8.13
CA MET A 51 -21.70 15.34 8.73
C MET A 51 -21.39 14.17 7.79
N PHE A 52 -22.39 13.68 7.06
CA PHE A 52 -22.21 12.64 6.05
C PHE A 52 -21.19 13.04 4.96
N GLN A 53 -21.34 14.26 4.43
CA GLN A 53 -20.44 14.80 3.40
C GLN A 53 -19.05 15.16 3.93
N THR A 54 -18.94 15.63 5.18
CA THR A 54 -17.67 16.07 5.76
C THR A 54 -16.80 14.92 6.26
N THR A 55 -17.40 13.79 6.66
CA THR A 55 -16.67 12.69 7.33
C THR A 55 -16.82 11.34 6.62
N ARG A 56 -18.05 10.85 6.39
CA ARG A 56 -18.28 9.48 5.92
C ARG A 56 -17.87 9.26 4.47
N VAL A 57 -18.17 10.22 3.60
CA VAL A 57 -17.76 10.18 2.18
C VAL A 57 -16.24 10.28 2.03
N PRO A 58 -15.56 11.31 2.60
CA PRO A 58 -14.10 11.40 2.62
C PRO A 58 -13.41 10.15 3.12
N ARG A 59 -13.87 9.61 4.27
CA ARG A 59 -13.33 8.39 4.85
C ARG A 59 -13.45 7.19 3.91
N THR A 60 -14.63 6.99 3.32
CA THR A 60 -14.86 5.87 2.39
C THR A 60 -14.00 5.99 1.12
N ILE A 61 -13.84 7.20 0.57
CA ILE A 61 -12.95 7.43 -0.57
C ILE A 61 -11.49 7.16 -0.18
N ALA A 62 -11.07 7.58 1.01
CA ALA A 62 -9.72 7.31 1.50
C ALA A 62 -9.45 5.81 1.69
N LEU A 63 -10.42 5.02 2.18
CA LEU A 63 -10.31 3.55 2.26
C LEU A 63 -10.03 2.95 0.88
N VAL A 64 -10.76 3.42 -0.15
CA VAL A 64 -10.60 2.95 -1.52
C VAL A 64 -9.21 3.30 -2.06
N LEU A 65 -8.82 4.56 -1.95
CA LEU A 65 -7.55 5.04 -2.51
C LEU A 65 -6.36 4.44 -1.78
N ALA A 66 -6.33 4.49 -0.44
CA ALA A 66 -5.24 3.95 0.36
C ALA A 66 -5.12 2.43 0.24
N GLY A 67 -6.26 1.71 0.26
CA GLY A 67 -6.30 0.26 0.11
C GLY A 67 -5.74 -0.20 -1.24
N ALA A 68 -6.13 0.47 -2.32
CA ALA A 68 -5.58 0.21 -3.65
C ALA A 68 -4.10 0.57 -3.75
N ALA A 69 -3.70 1.75 -3.24
CA ALA A 69 -2.32 2.24 -3.30
C ALA A 69 -1.33 1.28 -2.67
N MET A 70 -1.63 0.86 -1.43
CA MET A 70 -0.71 0.09 -0.61
C MET A 70 -0.62 -1.36 -1.10
N ALA A 71 -1.74 -1.96 -1.51
CA ALA A 71 -1.75 -3.29 -2.12
C ALA A 71 -0.95 -3.31 -3.44
N MET A 72 -1.17 -2.32 -4.31
CA MET A 72 -0.42 -2.15 -5.56
C MET A 72 1.07 -1.89 -5.31
N SER A 73 1.40 -1.06 -4.32
CA SER A 73 2.78 -0.74 -3.96
C SER A 73 3.53 -1.98 -3.48
N GLY A 74 2.86 -2.83 -2.69
CA GLY A 74 3.35 -4.15 -2.34
C GLY A 74 3.68 -5.00 -3.55
N LEU A 75 2.75 -5.13 -4.51
CA LEU A 75 2.97 -5.92 -5.72
C LEU A 75 4.18 -5.42 -6.52
N ILE A 76 4.35 -4.09 -6.68
CA ILE A 76 5.51 -3.51 -7.35
C ILE A 76 6.79 -3.82 -6.57
N MET A 77 6.80 -3.63 -5.26
CA MET A 77 7.98 -3.90 -4.43
C MET A 77 8.40 -5.36 -4.49
N GLN A 78 7.45 -6.30 -4.51
CA GLN A 78 7.73 -7.73 -4.68
C GLN A 78 8.39 -8.01 -6.04
N MET A 79 7.92 -7.36 -7.11
CA MET A 79 8.54 -7.50 -8.43
C MET A 79 9.94 -6.91 -8.48
N LEU A 80 10.13 -5.67 -8.04
CA LEU A 80 11.43 -4.98 -8.11
C LEU A 80 12.50 -5.64 -7.22
N THR A 81 12.10 -6.25 -6.11
CA THR A 81 13.02 -6.98 -5.22
C THR A 81 13.10 -8.48 -5.53
N GLN A 82 12.27 -8.96 -6.45
CA GLN A 82 12.10 -10.39 -6.77
C GLN A 82 11.83 -11.23 -5.52
N ASN A 83 11.06 -10.68 -4.58
CA ASN A 83 10.83 -11.29 -3.28
C ASN A 83 9.39 -11.06 -2.81
N ARG A 84 8.67 -12.16 -2.59
CA ARG A 84 7.25 -12.16 -2.22
C ARG A 84 6.97 -11.65 -0.81
N PHE A 85 7.97 -11.57 0.06
CA PHE A 85 7.81 -11.10 1.44
C PHE A 85 8.15 -9.62 1.62
N VAL A 86 8.24 -8.88 0.51
CA VAL A 86 8.58 -7.46 0.52
C VAL A 86 7.35 -6.61 0.25
N GLU A 87 7.22 -5.53 1.01
CA GLU A 87 6.25 -4.45 0.88
C GLU A 87 6.86 -3.14 1.43
N PRO A 88 6.26 -1.96 1.19
CA PRO A 88 6.83 -0.67 1.61
C PRO A 88 7.21 -0.58 3.10
N THR A 89 6.41 -1.16 3.99
CA THR A 89 6.65 -1.21 5.45
C THR A 89 7.78 -2.16 5.83
N THR A 90 8.07 -3.19 5.03
CA THR A 90 9.22 -4.07 5.26
C THR A 90 10.52 -3.51 4.68
N THR A 91 10.46 -2.59 3.72
CA THR A 91 11.65 -1.95 3.12
C THR A 91 12.08 -0.68 3.85
N GLY A 92 11.38 -0.29 4.91
CA GLY A 92 11.63 0.95 5.63
C GLY A 92 10.97 2.18 4.99
N THR A 93 10.29 2.03 3.84
CA THR A 93 9.80 3.17 3.04
C THR A 93 8.83 4.04 3.82
N THR A 94 7.98 3.42 4.64
CA THR A 94 7.02 4.13 5.50
C THR A 94 7.71 4.85 6.67
N GLU A 95 8.76 4.27 7.23
CA GLU A 95 9.58 4.89 8.29
C GLU A 95 10.30 6.14 7.75
N TRP A 96 10.84 6.06 6.54
CA TRP A 96 11.40 7.22 5.85
C TRP A 96 10.33 8.27 5.52
N ALA A 97 9.16 7.87 5.05
CA ALA A 97 8.02 8.76 4.84
C ALA A 97 7.62 9.50 6.13
N GLY A 98 7.62 8.78 7.26
CA GLY A 98 7.37 9.31 8.60
C GLY A 98 8.43 10.31 9.04
N LEU A 99 9.72 10.03 8.81
CA LEU A 99 10.80 10.98 9.07
C LEU A 99 10.66 12.26 8.23
N GLY A 100 10.28 12.13 6.96
CA GLY A 100 10.04 13.28 6.07
C GLY A 100 8.88 14.15 6.56
N LEU A 101 7.81 13.56 7.07
CA LEU A 101 6.77 14.34 7.72
C LEU A 101 7.28 14.97 9.02
N LEU A 102 7.96 14.22 9.90
CA LEU A 102 8.49 14.79 11.13
C LEU A 102 9.35 16.03 10.84
N ALA A 103 10.20 15.94 9.81
CA ALA A 103 10.97 17.08 9.32
C ALA A 103 10.09 18.26 8.89
N SER A 104 8.94 18.01 8.26
CA SER A 104 8.00 19.08 7.91
C SER A 104 7.42 19.76 9.14
N TYR A 105 7.06 19.02 10.20
CA TYR A 105 6.56 19.62 11.43
C TYR A 105 7.61 20.47 12.15
N VAL A 106 8.88 20.06 12.10
CA VAL A 106 9.97 20.74 12.80
C VAL A 106 10.45 21.97 12.03
N PHE A 107 10.70 21.83 10.73
CA PHE A 107 11.29 22.91 9.93
C PHE A 107 10.26 23.84 9.29
N MET A 108 9.03 23.35 9.07
CA MET A 108 7.97 24.10 8.41
C MET A 108 6.62 23.87 9.14
N PRO A 109 6.45 24.31 10.40
CA PRO A 109 5.25 24.03 11.20
C PRO A 109 3.94 24.43 10.49
N ASP A 110 3.95 25.58 9.79
CA ASP A 110 2.81 26.13 9.05
C ASP A 110 2.69 25.60 7.61
N ALA A 111 3.46 24.55 7.26
CA ALA A 111 3.41 23.95 5.94
C ALA A 111 2.01 23.42 5.60
N SER A 112 1.59 23.69 4.36
CA SER A 112 0.40 23.09 3.78
C SER A 112 0.52 21.57 3.71
N ILE A 113 -0.63 20.89 3.63
CA ILE A 113 -0.69 19.43 3.48
C ILE A 113 0.15 18.94 2.28
N ILE A 114 0.15 19.71 1.18
CA ILE A 114 0.92 19.41 -0.03
C ILE A 114 2.42 19.46 0.25
N ALA A 115 2.91 20.49 0.96
CA ALA A 115 4.33 20.59 1.29
C ALA A 115 4.79 19.44 2.19
N ARG A 116 3.96 19.05 3.18
CA ARG A 116 4.19 17.89 4.05
C ARG A 116 4.27 16.59 3.25
N MET A 117 3.36 16.42 2.28
CA MET A 117 3.38 15.28 1.38
C MET A 117 4.62 15.23 0.50
N LEU A 118 5.02 16.34 -0.11
CA LEU A 118 6.22 16.38 -0.95
C LEU A 118 7.45 15.94 -0.16
N LEU A 119 7.59 16.43 1.08
CA LEU A 119 8.71 16.05 1.95
C LEU A 119 8.65 14.56 2.33
N SER A 120 7.47 14.05 2.69
CA SER A 120 7.27 12.63 2.98
C SER A 120 7.59 11.73 1.77
N VAL A 121 7.15 12.11 0.56
CA VAL A 121 7.42 11.38 -0.69
C VAL A 121 8.91 11.40 -1.03
N ILE A 122 9.59 12.55 -0.88
CA ILE A 122 11.04 12.67 -1.13
C ILE A 122 11.81 11.73 -0.19
N PHE A 123 11.50 11.75 1.11
CA PHE A 123 12.18 10.88 2.05
C PHE A 123 11.86 9.40 1.79
N ALA A 124 10.60 9.06 1.51
CA ALA A 124 10.20 7.69 1.13
C ALA A 124 10.99 7.20 -0.09
N PHE A 125 11.16 8.05 -1.10
CA PHE A 125 11.92 7.75 -2.31
C PHE A 125 13.40 7.54 -2.01
N VAL A 126 14.02 8.48 -1.29
CA VAL A 126 15.43 8.39 -0.86
C VAL A 126 15.65 7.13 -0.04
N GLY A 127 14.79 6.85 0.93
CA GLY A 127 14.86 5.68 1.77
C GLY A 127 14.78 4.37 1.02
N THR A 128 13.87 4.29 0.05
CA THR A 128 13.73 3.10 -0.79
C THR A 128 14.93 2.93 -1.73
N MET A 129 15.49 4.03 -2.24
CA MET A 129 16.75 3.99 -3.01
C MET A 129 17.93 3.53 -2.14
N VAL A 130 18.02 4.00 -0.90
CA VAL A 130 19.02 3.53 0.07
C VAL A 130 18.85 2.03 0.31
N PHE A 131 17.62 1.55 0.53
CA PHE A 131 17.34 0.13 0.66
C PHE A 131 17.83 -0.68 -0.56
N PHE A 132 17.51 -0.26 -1.80
CA PHE A 132 18.01 -0.92 -3.00
C PHE A 132 19.54 -0.87 -3.13
N ALA A 133 20.18 0.22 -2.73
CA ALA A 133 21.63 0.35 -2.74
C ALA A 133 22.30 -0.64 -1.76
N PHE A 134 21.71 -0.85 -0.58
CA PHE A 134 22.13 -1.89 0.36
C PHE A 134 21.89 -3.29 -0.21
N LEU A 135 20.70 -3.54 -0.77
CA LEU A 135 20.34 -4.84 -1.33
C LEU A 135 21.28 -5.29 -2.46
N ARG A 136 21.79 -4.35 -3.27
CA ARG A 136 22.79 -4.65 -4.31
C ARG A 136 24.10 -5.20 -3.75
N LYS A 137 24.47 -4.84 -2.53
CA LYS A 137 25.71 -5.30 -1.87
C LYS A 137 25.55 -6.64 -1.15
N VAL A 138 24.31 -7.11 -0.94
CA VAL A 138 24.03 -8.38 -0.28
C VAL A 138 24.17 -9.52 -1.30
N THR A 139 25.17 -10.38 -1.07
CA THR A 139 25.50 -11.53 -1.93
C THR A 139 24.56 -12.71 -1.72
N LEU A 140 24.03 -12.90 -0.50
CA LEU A 140 23.07 -13.95 -0.17
C LEU A 140 21.65 -13.38 -0.16
N ARG A 141 20.92 -13.54 -1.26
CA ARG A 141 19.52 -13.09 -1.39
C ARG A 141 18.56 -14.22 -1.07
N SER A 142 18.60 -14.74 0.15
CA SER A 142 17.54 -15.64 0.60
C SER A 142 16.23 -14.84 0.71
N SER A 143 15.08 -15.53 0.59
CA SER A 143 13.77 -14.88 0.62
C SER A 143 13.51 -14.12 1.92
N LEU A 144 14.20 -14.45 3.02
CA LEU A 144 14.04 -13.79 4.31
C LEU A 144 15.03 -12.65 4.56
N ILE A 145 16.22 -12.69 3.94
CA ILE A 145 17.25 -11.66 4.17
C ILE A 145 16.79 -10.29 3.67
N VAL A 146 16.07 -10.24 2.54
CA VAL A 146 15.64 -8.96 1.94
C VAL A 146 14.70 -8.17 2.85
N PRO A 147 13.60 -8.75 3.39
CA PRO A 147 12.78 -8.06 4.39
C PRO A 147 13.54 -7.72 5.67
N ILE A 148 14.42 -8.61 6.17
CA ILE A 148 15.18 -8.36 7.40
C ILE A 148 16.06 -7.12 7.27
N VAL A 149 16.78 -6.97 6.14
CA VAL A 149 17.59 -5.77 5.87
C VAL A 149 16.72 -4.51 5.90
N GLY A 150 15.55 -4.55 5.28
CA GLY A 150 14.63 -3.42 5.26
C GLY A 150 14.08 -3.07 6.64
N ILE A 151 13.68 -4.07 7.44
CA ILE A 151 13.23 -3.88 8.83
C ILE A 151 14.36 -3.29 9.69
N MET A 152 15.60 -3.75 9.52
CA MET A 152 16.75 -3.18 10.24
C MET A 152 17.01 -1.72 9.86
N LEU A 153 16.98 -1.39 8.57
CA LEU A 153 17.12 0.00 8.10
C LEU A 153 15.96 0.88 8.60
N GLY A 154 14.73 0.37 8.53
CA GLY A 154 13.54 1.03 9.07
C GLY A 154 13.66 1.29 10.57
N ALA A 155 14.14 0.33 11.35
CA ALA A 155 14.33 0.48 12.80
C ALA A 155 15.36 1.57 13.16
N VAL A 156 16.43 1.73 12.37
CA VAL A 156 17.39 2.83 12.54
C VAL A 156 16.71 4.18 12.30
N VAL A 157 15.98 4.31 11.20
CA VAL A 157 15.24 5.55 10.86
C VAL A 157 14.15 5.85 11.88
N SER A 158 13.43 4.84 12.35
CA SER A 158 12.43 4.96 13.40
C SER A 158 13.07 5.42 14.71
N SER A 159 14.25 4.91 15.08
CA SER A 159 14.96 5.33 16.29
C SER A 159 15.38 6.80 16.21
N ILE A 160 15.89 7.24 15.04
CA ILE A 160 16.21 8.65 14.79
C ILE A 160 14.94 9.51 14.88
N SER A 161 13.84 9.06 14.27
CA SER A 161 12.55 9.76 14.29
C SER A 161 12.01 9.89 15.70
N THR A 162 12.06 8.84 16.50
CA THR A 162 11.63 8.83 17.91
C THR A 162 12.48 9.77 18.76
N PHE A 163 13.81 9.71 18.63
CA PHE A 163 14.70 10.62 19.35
C PHE A 163 14.41 12.08 18.99
N TRP A 164 14.24 12.39 17.71
CA TRP A 164 13.97 13.75 17.28
C TRP A 164 12.58 14.23 17.70
N ALA A 165 11.57 13.38 17.63
CA ALA A 165 10.22 13.67 18.12
C ALA A 165 10.20 13.91 19.63
N LEU A 166 11.03 13.20 20.41
CA LEU A 166 11.22 13.47 21.83
C LEU A 166 11.82 14.86 22.08
N GLN A 167 12.83 15.26 21.31
CA GLN A 167 13.46 16.58 21.45
C GLN A 167 12.54 17.75 21.03
N THR A 168 11.53 17.47 20.21
CA THR A 168 10.63 18.48 19.63
C THR A 168 9.21 18.43 20.18
N ASP A 169 8.97 17.61 21.22
CA ASP A 169 7.66 17.39 21.84
C ASP A 169 6.58 16.88 20.85
N LEU A 170 7.01 16.16 19.82
CA LEU A 170 6.16 15.58 18.77
C LEU A 170 5.96 14.07 18.94
N LEU A 171 6.35 13.49 20.07
CA LEU A 171 6.26 12.04 20.29
C LEU A 171 4.83 11.52 20.20
N GLN A 172 3.85 12.26 20.73
CA GLN A 172 2.43 11.89 20.63
C GLN A 172 1.95 11.92 19.18
N SER A 173 2.28 12.99 18.44
CA SER A 173 1.94 13.12 17.02
C SER A 173 2.54 11.98 16.19
N LEU A 174 3.80 11.62 16.45
CA LEU A 174 4.48 10.50 15.83
C LEU A 174 3.76 9.17 16.15
N GLY A 175 3.36 8.96 17.41
CA GLY A 175 2.62 7.78 17.85
C GLY A 175 1.27 7.61 17.16
N VAL A 176 0.49 8.69 17.05
CA VAL A 176 -0.80 8.69 16.33
C VAL A 176 -0.63 8.32 14.86
N TRP A 177 0.45 8.78 14.24
CA TRP A 177 0.77 8.50 12.84
C TRP A 177 1.17 7.04 12.58
N PHE A 178 2.06 6.50 13.42
CA PHE A 178 2.41 5.07 13.35
C PHE A 178 1.24 4.16 13.70
N ALA A 179 0.29 4.64 14.50
CA ALA A 179 -0.93 3.91 14.80
C ALA A 179 -1.90 3.82 13.62
N GLY A 180 -1.81 4.67 12.59
CA GLY A 180 -2.56 4.54 11.33
C GLY A 180 -4.09 4.42 11.49
N SER A 181 -4.82 5.51 11.24
CA SER A 181 -6.28 5.53 11.36
C SER A 181 -6.95 6.41 10.30
N PHE A 182 -8.19 6.04 9.97
CA PHE A 182 -9.04 6.83 9.09
C PHE A 182 -9.96 7.81 9.86
N THR A 183 -9.89 7.85 11.19
CA THR A 183 -10.70 8.75 12.04
C THR A 183 -10.46 10.23 11.72
N SER A 184 -9.23 10.61 11.36
CA SER A 184 -8.86 12.00 11.06
C SER A 184 -9.16 12.42 9.61
N VAL A 185 -9.73 11.53 8.79
CA VAL A 185 -10.01 11.81 7.38
C VAL A 185 -11.30 12.62 7.26
N ILE A 186 -11.14 13.89 6.91
CA ILE A 186 -12.24 14.84 6.70
C ILE A 186 -12.09 15.57 5.36
N ALA A 187 -13.18 16.22 4.93
CA ALA A 187 -13.15 17.13 3.79
C ALA A 187 -12.08 18.22 3.95
N GLY A 188 -11.32 18.49 2.90
CA GLY A 188 -10.15 19.39 2.88
C GLY A 188 -8.80 18.69 3.08
N GLN A 189 -8.77 17.46 3.59
CA GLN A 189 -7.53 16.68 3.78
C GLN A 189 -7.41 15.47 2.86
N TYR A 190 -8.51 14.80 2.53
CA TYR A 190 -8.49 13.56 1.74
C TYR A 190 -8.25 13.77 0.25
N GLU A 191 -8.49 14.98 -0.26
CA GLU A 191 -8.46 15.32 -1.69
C GLU A 191 -7.08 15.06 -2.31
N VAL A 192 -6.04 15.18 -1.51
CA VAL A 192 -4.68 14.91 -1.95
C VAL A 192 -4.44 13.42 -2.29
N LEU A 193 -5.26 12.50 -1.75
CA LEU A 193 -5.21 11.08 -2.11
C LEU A 193 -5.60 10.84 -3.57
N TRP A 194 -6.26 11.77 -4.26
CA TRP A 194 -6.55 11.61 -5.70
C TRP A 194 -5.29 11.44 -6.56
N VAL A 195 -4.13 11.93 -6.09
CA VAL A 195 -2.84 11.67 -6.73
C VAL A 195 -2.57 10.15 -6.84
N VAL A 196 -3.01 9.35 -5.87
CA VAL A 196 -2.89 7.89 -5.91
C VAL A 196 -3.60 7.29 -7.12
N LEU A 197 -4.76 7.83 -7.52
CA LEU A 197 -5.47 7.35 -8.70
C LEU A 197 -4.60 7.49 -9.95
N LEU A 198 -3.89 8.62 -10.09
CA LEU A 198 -2.94 8.83 -11.17
C LEU A 198 -1.77 7.84 -11.11
N VAL A 199 -1.28 7.53 -9.92
CA VAL A 199 -0.24 6.50 -9.72
C VAL A 199 -0.74 5.13 -10.17
N VAL A 200 -1.95 4.70 -9.78
CA VAL A 200 -2.53 3.41 -10.20
C VAL A 200 -2.66 3.34 -11.72
N ILE A 201 -3.12 4.42 -12.35
CA ILE A 201 -3.20 4.52 -13.82
C ILE A 201 -1.81 4.39 -14.44
N ALA A 202 -0.82 5.13 -13.92
CA ALA A 202 0.55 5.06 -14.41
C ALA A 202 1.14 3.64 -14.28
N VAL A 203 0.88 2.96 -13.15
CA VAL A 203 1.32 1.57 -12.93
C VAL A 203 0.69 0.62 -13.95
N PHE A 204 -0.59 0.80 -14.29
CA PHE A 204 -1.23 -0.01 -15.32
C PHE A 204 -0.53 0.12 -16.68
N PHE A 205 -0.09 1.33 -17.06
CA PHE A 205 0.69 1.54 -18.29
C PHE A 205 2.11 0.96 -18.23
N TYR A 206 2.73 0.95 -17.04
CA TYR A 206 4.05 0.36 -16.83
C TYR A 206 4.02 -1.14 -16.51
N ALA A 207 2.84 -1.76 -16.42
CA ALA A 207 2.67 -3.10 -15.88
C ALA A 207 3.49 -4.18 -16.61
N ASP A 208 3.48 -4.18 -17.94
CA ASP A 208 4.24 -5.16 -18.73
C ASP A 208 5.77 -4.98 -18.52
N ARG A 209 6.26 -3.74 -18.38
CA ARG A 209 7.68 -3.43 -18.13
C ARG A 209 8.12 -3.81 -16.71
N LEU A 210 7.27 -3.55 -15.73
CA LEU A 210 7.50 -3.94 -14.33
C LEU A 210 7.49 -5.46 -14.17
N THR A 211 6.60 -6.17 -14.88
CA THR A 211 6.59 -7.64 -14.92
C THR A 211 7.89 -8.19 -15.49
N ALA A 212 8.38 -7.62 -16.60
CA ALA A 212 9.66 -8.01 -17.16
C ALA A 212 10.85 -7.72 -16.23
N ALA A 213 10.86 -6.58 -15.53
CA ALA A 213 11.87 -6.29 -14.52
C ALA A 213 11.82 -7.30 -13.35
N GLY A 214 10.63 -7.80 -12.99
CA GLY A 214 10.47 -8.85 -11.98
C GLY A 214 11.10 -10.19 -12.35
N LEU A 215 11.35 -10.46 -13.64
CA LEU A 215 12.10 -11.64 -14.09
C LEU A 215 13.62 -11.52 -13.83
N GLY A 216 14.11 -10.31 -13.56
CA GLY A 216 15.50 -10.04 -13.21
C GLY A 216 16.20 -9.12 -14.20
N GLU A 217 17.34 -8.59 -13.76
CA GLU A 217 18.12 -7.60 -14.52
C GLU A 217 18.59 -8.15 -15.88
N ASP A 218 19.09 -9.39 -15.92
CA ASP A 218 19.57 -10.03 -17.15
C ASP A 218 18.45 -10.22 -18.17
N ILE A 219 17.29 -10.73 -17.73
CA ILE A 219 16.14 -10.98 -18.61
C ILE A 219 15.59 -9.65 -19.14
N ALA A 220 15.40 -8.65 -18.27
CA ALA A 220 14.92 -7.34 -18.67
C ALA A 220 15.85 -6.66 -19.68
N THR A 221 17.17 -6.75 -19.45
CA THR A 221 18.16 -6.13 -20.34
C THR A 221 18.23 -6.85 -21.69
N ASN A 222 18.13 -8.18 -21.72
CA ASN A 222 18.15 -8.97 -22.96
C ASN A 222 16.96 -8.68 -23.88
N ILE A 223 15.80 -8.31 -23.33
CA ILE A 223 14.63 -7.91 -24.14
C ILE A 223 14.60 -6.40 -24.46
N GLY A 224 15.69 -5.68 -24.21
CA GLY A 224 15.87 -4.27 -24.57
C GLY A 224 15.32 -3.26 -23.57
N LEU A 225 14.97 -3.68 -22.35
CA LEU A 225 14.53 -2.77 -21.29
C LEU A 225 15.72 -2.27 -20.45
N ASN A 226 15.65 -1.00 -20.04
CA ASN A 226 16.59 -0.46 -19.06
C ASN A 226 16.09 -0.78 -17.64
N TYR A 227 16.67 -1.81 -17.02
CA TYR A 227 16.30 -2.28 -15.68
C TYR A 227 16.38 -1.17 -14.62
N ASN A 228 17.48 -0.42 -14.59
CA ASN A 228 17.69 0.68 -13.63
C ASN A 228 16.61 1.76 -13.75
N ARG A 229 16.21 2.11 -14.97
CA ARG A 229 15.14 3.08 -15.22
C ARG A 229 13.79 2.56 -14.71
N ILE A 230 13.49 1.27 -14.88
CA ILE A 230 12.25 0.67 -14.40
C ILE A 230 12.22 0.63 -12.87
N VAL A 231 13.33 0.25 -12.22
CA VAL A 231 13.45 0.29 -10.75
C VAL A 231 13.25 1.72 -10.23
N PHE A 232 13.86 2.71 -10.88
CA PHE A 232 13.71 4.12 -10.51
C PHE A 232 12.25 4.59 -10.62
N VAL A 233 11.59 4.33 -11.75
CA VAL A 233 10.19 4.71 -11.98
C VAL A 233 9.25 3.98 -11.02
N GLY A 234 9.42 2.65 -10.87
CA GLY A 234 8.59 1.85 -9.97
C GLY A 234 8.74 2.29 -8.51
N THR A 235 9.97 2.57 -8.08
CA THR A 235 10.22 3.13 -6.74
C THR A 235 9.62 4.53 -6.59
N GLY A 236 9.68 5.37 -7.61
CA GLY A 236 9.03 6.68 -7.61
C GLY A 236 7.52 6.58 -7.41
N LEU A 237 6.87 5.67 -8.14
CA LEU A 237 5.43 5.42 -8.04
C LEU A 237 5.06 4.89 -6.63
N VAL A 238 5.83 3.95 -6.09
CA VAL A 238 5.66 3.43 -4.73
C VAL A 238 5.87 4.52 -3.69
N ALA A 239 6.91 5.35 -3.82
CA ALA A 239 7.20 6.43 -2.88
C ALA A 239 6.11 7.49 -2.87
N ILE A 240 5.54 7.84 -4.04
CA ILE A 240 4.38 8.74 -4.12
C ILE A 240 3.19 8.09 -3.41
N ALA A 241 2.83 6.86 -3.74
CA ALA A 241 1.70 6.17 -3.12
C ALA A 241 1.85 6.03 -1.59
N ALA A 242 3.02 5.59 -1.12
CA ALA A 242 3.31 5.40 0.29
C ALA A 242 3.38 6.74 1.05
N GLY A 243 4.06 7.76 0.52
CA GLY A 243 4.16 9.09 1.16
C GLY A 243 2.80 9.79 1.25
N VAL A 244 2.13 9.93 0.10
CA VAL A 244 0.66 9.73 -0.07
C VAL A 244 -0.15 9.37 1.17
N VAL A 245 -0.30 8.05 1.29
CA VAL A 245 -1.11 7.38 2.30
C VAL A 245 -0.58 7.62 3.71
N THR A 246 0.75 7.64 3.90
CA THR A 246 1.34 7.89 5.23
C THR A 246 0.93 9.26 5.75
N VAL A 247 0.82 10.27 4.88
CA VAL A 247 0.45 11.62 5.31
C VAL A 247 -1.00 11.75 5.75
N VAL A 248 -1.90 11.09 5.03
CA VAL A 248 -3.35 11.25 5.25
C VAL A 248 -3.91 10.23 6.23
N VAL A 249 -3.41 9.00 6.20
CA VAL A 249 -3.94 7.85 6.94
C VAL A 249 -2.94 7.34 7.99
N GLY A 250 -1.65 7.47 7.72
CA GLY A 250 -0.59 6.89 8.53
C GLY A 250 -0.19 5.50 8.07
N ASN A 251 0.36 4.69 8.97
CA ASN A 251 0.93 3.39 8.65
C ASN A 251 -0.15 2.31 8.43
N LEU A 252 -0.10 1.60 7.28
CA LEU A 252 -0.95 0.45 6.95
C LEU A 252 -0.08 -0.80 6.73
N PRO A 253 0.26 -1.56 7.79
CA PRO A 253 1.20 -2.68 7.70
C PRO A 253 0.60 -3.91 7.00
N PHE A 254 1.44 -4.78 6.43
CA PHE A 254 1.10 -6.08 5.84
C PHE A 254 0.16 -6.09 4.63
N LEU A 255 -0.49 -4.98 4.29
CA LEU A 255 -1.44 -4.95 3.18
C LEU A 255 -0.77 -5.23 1.83
N GLY A 256 0.40 -4.63 1.61
CA GLY A 256 1.20 -4.80 0.41
C GLY A 256 1.83 -6.19 0.32
N LEU A 257 1.93 -6.90 1.43
CA LEU A 257 2.41 -8.27 1.47
C LEU A 257 1.27 -9.26 1.23
N ILE A 258 0.20 -9.19 2.03
CA ILE A 258 -0.88 -10.18 2.02
C ILE A 258 -1.59 -10.21 0.67
N VAL A 259 -2.00 -9.04 0.19
CA VAL A 259 -2.93 -8.94 -0.94
C VAL A 259 -2.30 -9.48 -2.23
N PRO A 260 -1.10 -9.04 -2.64
CA PRO A 260 -0.47 -9.58 -3.85
C PRO A 260 -0.15 -11.08 -3.74
N ASN A 261 0.22 -11.58 -2.56
CA ASN A 261 0.48 -13.00 -2.36
C ASN A 261 -0.78 -13.85 -2.50
N ILE A 262 -1.92 -13.40 -1.95
CA ILE A 262 -3.20 -14.11 -2.11
C ILE A 262 -3.60 -14.14 -3.59
N VAL A 263 -3.49 -13.01 -4.29
CA VAL A 263 -3.84 -12.93 -5.71
C VAL A 263 -2.91 -13.80 -6.56
N SER A 264 -1.60 -13.75 -6.30
CA SER A 264 -0.63 -14.51 -7.09
C SER A 264 -0.72 -16.02 -6.90
N MET A 265 -1.07 -16.49 -5.70
CA MET A 265 -1.36 -17.90 -5.45
C MET A 265 -2.53 -18.44 -6.29
N VAL A 266 -3.47 -17.58 -6.68
CA VAL A 266 -4.68 -17.98 -7.42
C VAL A 266 -4.54 -17.74 -8.93
N ARG A 267 -3.86 -16.65 -9.35
CA ARG A 267 -3.83 -16.20 -10.75
C ARG A 267 -2.44 -16.19 -11.39
N GLY A 268 -1.36 -16.49 -10.66
CA GLY A 268 0.02 -16.39 -11.14
C GLY A 268 0.60 -14.98 -10.98
N ASP A 269 1.74 -14.68 -11.62
CA ASP A 269 2.56 -13.49 -11.33
C ASP A 269 2.47 -12.35 -12.38
N ASP A 270 1.43 -12.31 -13.22
CA ASP A 270 1.24 -11.24 -14.22
C ASP A 270 0.67 -9.96 -13.59
N LEU A 271 1.47 -8.88 -13.55
CA LEU A 271 1.07 -7.60 -12.96
C LEU A 271 -0.19 -7.04 -13.62
N ARG A 272 -0.26 -7.07 -14.95
CA ARG A 272 -1.33 -6.37 -15.67
C ARG A 272 -2.69 -7.01 -15.43
N SER A 273 -2.74 -8.34 -15.42
CA SER A 273 -3.97 -9.07 -15.09
C SER A 273 -4.31 -9.06 -13.61
N ASN A 274 -3.31 -9.01 -12.73
CA ASN A 274 -3.52 -9.03 -11.28
C ASN A 274 -3.84 -7.68 -10.67
N LEU A 275 -3.44 -6.57 -11.30
CA LEU A 275 -3.60 -5.22 -10.74
C LEU A 275 -5.06 -4.93 -10.31
N PRO A 276 -6.11 -5.21 -11.11
CA PRO A 276 -7.49 -4.98 -10.68
C PRO A 276 -7.88 -5.80 -9.44
N TRP A 277 -7.41 -7.05 -9.35
CA TRP A 277 -7.68 -7.94 -8.22
C TRP A 277 -6.94 -7.52 -6.95
N VAL A 278 -5.69 -7.08 -7.10
CA VAL A 278 -4.88 -6.56 -6.00
C VAL A 278 -5.49 -5.28 -5.45
N CYS A 279 -5.90 -4.35 -6.31
CA CYS A 279 -6.61 -3.14 -5.86
C CYS A 279 -7.91 -3.51 -5.15
N LEU A 280 -8.74 -4.37 -5.76
CA LEU A 280 -10.06 -4.74 -5.23
C LEU A 280 -9.96 -5.44 -3.86
N LEU A 281 -9.06 -6.40 -3.73
CA LEU A 281 -8.85 -7.12 -2.47
C LEU A 281 -8.23 -6.20 -1.40
N GLY A 282 -7.33 -5.29 -1.79
CA GLY A 282 -6.79 -4.27 -0.90
C GLY A 282 -7.87 -3.35 -0.33
N ILE A 283 -8.76 -2.85 -1.19
CA ILE A 283 -9.92 -2.04 -0.79
C ILE A 283 -10.82 -2.83 0.16
N GLY A 284 -11.14 -4.08 -0.18
CA GLY A 284 -12.00 -4.94 0.63
C GLY A 284 -11.43 -5.18 2.04
N ILE A 285 -10.17 -5.56 2.15
CA ILE A 285 -9.52 -5.83 3.44
C ILE A 285 -9.49 -4.57 4.30
N VAL A 286 -9.06 -3.43 3.75
CA VAL A 286 -9.00 -2.16 4.48
C VAL A 286 -10.39 -1.72 4.94
N THR A 287 -11.40 -1.86 4.10
CA THR A 287 -12.79 -1.52 4.45
C THR A 287 -13.33 -2.41 5.57
N VAL A 288 -13.03 -3.72 5.54
CA VAL A 288 -13.42 -4.63 6.64
C VAL A 288 -12.70 -4.26 7.93
N CYS A 289 -11.39 -4.00 7.89
CA CYS A 289 -10.64 -3.59 9.07
C CYS A 289 -11.16 -2.26 9.65
N ASP A 290 -11.51 -1.28 8.81
CA ASP A 290 -12.07 -0.01 9.25
C ASP A 290 -13.46 -0.17 9.86
N LEU A 291 -14.34 -0.97 9.24
CA LEU A 291 -15.66 -1.29 9.80
C LEU A 291 -15.53 -1.95 11.19
N LEU A 292 -14.66 -2.95 11.32
CA LEU A 292 -14.36 -3.57 12.61
C LEU A 292 -13.81 -2.56 13.62
N GLY A 293 -12.93 -1.66 13.19
CA GLY A 293 -12.36 -0.59 14.01
C GLY A 293 -13.41 0.36 14.58
N ARG A 294 -14.46 0.66 13.80
CA ARG A 294 -15.58 1.51 14.24
C ARG A 294 -16.58 0.79 15.16
N THR A 295 -16.65 -0.55 15.12
CA THR A 295 -17.68 -1.32 15.84
C THR A 295 -17.21 -1.99 17.13
N ILE A 296 -15.93 -2.41 17.22
CA ILE A 296 -15.48 -3.26 18.34
C ILE A 296 -15.49 -2.53 19.70
N ILE A 297 -15.11 -1.25 19.74
CA ILE A 297 -15.05 -0.45 20.99
C ILE A 297 -15.90 0.83 20.94
N ALA A 298 -17.02 0.80 20.22
CA ALA A 298 -17.96 1.92 20.12
C ALA A 298 -18.29 2.52 21.51
N PRO A 299 -18.24 3.85 21.70
CA PRO A 299 -18.12 4.93 20.70
C PRO A 299 -16.69 5.31 20.29
N PHE A 300 -15.66 4.69 20.87
CA PHE A 300 -14.28 4.90 20.44
C PHE A 300 -13.98 4.09 19.18
N GLU A 301 -12.93 4.47 18.46
CA GLU A 301 -12.48 3.76 17.26
C GLU A 301 -11.10 3.17 17.49
N MET A 302 -10.92 1.90 17.11
CA MET A 302 -9.58 1.31 17.08
C MET A 302 -8.83 1.73 15.81
N PRO A 303 -7.53 2.02 15.90
CA PRO A 303 -6.73 2.27 14.71
C PRO A 303 -6.73 1.05 13.78
N VAL A 304 -6.92 1.30 12.48
CA VAL A 304 -7.03 0.25 11.47
C VAL A 304 -5.73 -0.56 11.36
N SER A 305 -4.57 0.08 11.57
CA SER A 305 -3.28 -0.59 11.56
C SER A 305 -3.18 -1.72 12.60
N VAL A 306 -3.89 -1.62 13.74
CA VAL A 306 -3.86 -2.63 14.80
C VAL A 306 -4.55 -3.90 14.32
N ILE A 307 -5.76 -3.77 13.77
CA ILE A 307 -6.53 -4.89 13.23
C ILE A 307 -5.78 -5.52 12.06
N LEU A 308 -5.28 -4.68 11.15
CA LEU A 308 -4.52 -5.12 10.00
C LEU A 308 -3.19 -5.78 10.39
N GLY A 309 -2.53 -5.31 11.45
CA GLY A 309 -1.32 -5.88 12.02
C GLY A 309 -1.55 -7.28 12.58
N VAL A 310 -2.64 -7.48 13.34
CA VAL A 310 -3.00 -8.81 13.88
C VAL A 310 -3.35 -9.78 12.76
N VAL A 311 -4.26 -9.39 11.87
CA VAL A 311 -4.68 -10.24 10.73
C VAL A 311 -3.50 -10.54 9.82
N GLY A 312 -2.68 -9.52 9.55
CA GLY A 312 -1.54 -9.63 8.68
C GLY A 312 -0.42 -10.49 9.22
N ALA A 313 -0.10 -10.39 10.51
CA ALA A 313 0.86 -11.28 11.15
C ALA A 313 0.43 -12.74 11.05
N VAL A 314 -0.84 -13.05 11.32
CA VAL A 314 -1.37 -14.42 11.22
C VAL A 314 -1.26 -14.95 9.79
N VAL A 315 -1.67 -14.15 8.79
CA VAL A 315 -1.58 -14.55 7.39
C VAL A 315 -0.13 -14.69 6.93
N PHE A 316 0.75 -13.78 7.31
CA PHE A 316 2.17 -13.81 6.98
C PHE A 316 2.86 -15.07 7.52
N VAL A 317 2.64 -15.40 8.79
CA VAL A 317 3.16 -16.64 9.40
C VAL A 317 2.61 -17.87 8.68
N ALA A 318 1.31 -17.89 8.36
CA ALA A 318 0.71 -19.00 7.62
C ALA A 318 1.31 -19.18 6.21
N LEU A 319 1.63 -18.08 5.51
CA LEU A 319 2.30 -18.12 4.20
C LEU A 319 3.71 -18.70 4.30
N ILE A 320 4.50 -18.26 5.30
CA ILE A 320 5.86 -18.78 5.53
C ILE A 320 5.82 -20.29 5.80
N VAL A 321 4.99 -20.73 6.76
CA VAL A 321 4.90 -22.15 7.15
C VAL A 321 4.46 -23.04 5.99
N ARG A 322 3.57 -22.54 5.12
CA ARG A 322 3.15 -23.27 3.91
C ARG A 322 4.27 -23.42 2.90
N GLN A 323 5.11 -22.40 2.73
CA GLN A 323 6.20 -22.42 1.76
C GLN A 323 7.31 -23.39 2.18
N THR A 324 7.64 -23.44 3.48
CA THR A 324 8.60 -24.41 4.03
C THR A 324 8.17 -25.87 3.88
N ARG A 325 6.86 -26.15 3.77
CA ARG A 325 6.35 -27.52 3.54
C ARG A 325 6.39 -27.98 2.07
N ARG A 326 6.61 -27.05 1.14
CA ARG A 326 6.62 -27.32 -0.32
C ARG A 326 8.02 -27.32 -0.94
N GLY A 327 9.03 -26.82 -0.22
CA GLY A 327 10.45 -26.94 -0.57
C GLY A 327 11.09 -28.08 0.20
#